data_AF-A0A7X5YBV9-F1
#
_entry.id   AF-A0A7X5YBV9-F1
#
_cell.length_a   1.000
_cell.length_b   1.000
_cell.length_c   1.000
_cell.angle_alpha   90.00
_cell.angle_beta   90.00
_cell.angle_gamma   90.00
#
_symmetry.space_group_name_H-M   'P 1'
#
loop_
_entity.id
_entity.type
_entity.pdbx_description
1 polymer ?
#
loop_
_entity_poly.entity_id
_entity_poly.type
_entity_poly.pdbx_seq_one_letter_code
_entity_poly.pdbx_strand_id
1 'polypeptide(L)'
;MKNSIFIIVLLLVHMATFAQEGVNFEDLTFDEALAKAKAENKFVFVDCYTSWCGPCKYMAQAVFPQKSMGDFFNPRFVSVKFDMERGEGKELNEKFGVKAYPTFLILRPDGTLQHKIVGGTGMIEMFIEKVERGLNEKTSLDYLDKKYEKGKLNKKELVRYQIALLDANEEMKSGKVLEELNVQLNDEDKLQKEFWPILKKEVYGSEGFKFVLDHSDVLYKNVGKEQIDSYLMDNFFRAIDGVLNAATRTSGETLKQVQEELARVDITNEEVLWYAIELNQACLANDLDQLISIAEDVRDNDNNKVWFVMRAFMAIEQKVSEVDLKRMIRLENRYLELVSGDGREQVAGFFQKLKRDLLDGVNFQSLSYEDALKEASRQGRMLFVYCRINSCPPCDGMENDILKKEDIKKCLEDNYVCVKYDMKVGEGLVLAKKWNMEFYPVCLLVNPDGGIRHRIEGLVDPEFFLEQVKEGLNDK
;
A
#
# COMPACT_ATOMS: atom_id res chain seq x y z
N MET A 1 30.93 -56.57 -18.45
CA MET A 1 29.86 -55.99 -17.61
C MET A 1 30.39 -55.10 -16.49
N LYS A 2 31.41 -55.48 -15.71
CA LYS A 2 31.97 -54.63 -14.64
C LYS A 2 32.59 -53.30 -15.14
N ASN A 3 33.29 -53.30 -16.27
CA ASN A 3 33.91 -52.08 -16.82
C ASN A 3 32.89 -51.12 -17.49
N SER A 4 31.73 -51.63 -17.92
CA SER A 4 30.67 -50.82 -18.56
C SER A 4 29.82 -50.07 -17.54
N ILE A 5 29.62 -50.64 -16.36
CA ILE A 5 28.90 -50.00 -15.24
C ILE A 5 29.72 -48.82 -14.70
N PHE A 6 31.05 -48.92 -14.68
CA PHE A 6 31.93 -47.85 -14.20
C PHE A 6 31.90 -46.61 -15.11
N ILE A 7 31.82 -46.80 -16.43
CA ILE A 7 31.72 -45.70 -17.41
C ILE A 7 30.34 -45.02 -17.36
N ILE A 8 29.26 -45.78 -17.14
CA ILE A 8 27.90 -45.22 -16.99
C ILE A 8 27.77 -44.43 -15.68
N VAL A 9 28.38 -44.89 -14.59
CA VAL A 9 28.43 -44.15 -13.31
C VAL A 9 29.27 -42.88 -13.43
N LEU A 10 30.41 -42.91 -14.13
CA LEU A 10 31.22 -41.71 -14.41
C LEU A 10 30.49 -40.68 -15.30
N LEU A 11 29.71 -41.13 -16.30
CA LEU A 11 28.87 -40.27 -17.14
C LEU A 11 27.66 -39.69 -16.37
N LEU A 12 27.09 -40.42 -15.42
CA LEU A 12 26.01 -39.93 -14.55
C LEU A 12 26.52 -38.90 -13.52
N VAL A 13 27.77 -39.03 -13.05
CA VAL A 13 28.40 -38.05 -12.14
C VAL A 13 28.75 -36.74 -12.87
N HIS A 14 29.07 -36.78 -14.17
CA HIS A 14 29.29 -35.56 -14.98
C HIS A 14 27.99 -34.82 -15.33
N MET A 15 26.83 -35.50 -15.32
CA MET A 15 25.53 -34.82 -15.51
C MET A 15 24.97 -34.23 -14.21
N ALA A 16 25.47 -34.65 -13.04
CA ALA A 16 25.02 -34.13 -11.75
C ALA A 16 25.57 -32.74 -11.40
N THR A 17 26.60 -32.25 -12.09
CA THR A 17 27.17 -30.90 -11.87
C THR A 17 26.54 -29.81 -12.73
N PHE A 18 25.63 -30.14 -13.65
CA PHE A 18 24.96 -29.16 -14.53
C PHE A 18 23.59 -28.69 -14.02
N ALA A 19 23.24 -29.02 -12.78
CA ALA A 19 21.96 -28.63 -12.20
C ALA A 19 22.19 -27.76 -10.96
N GLN A 20 21.84 -26.48 -11.08
CA GLN A 20 21.66 -25.46 -10.01
C GLN A 20 22.82 -24.48 -9.74
N GLU A 21 23.43 -23.88 -10.76
CA GLU A 21 24.31 -22.73 -10.52
C GLU A 21 23.70 -21.44 -11.09
N GLY A 22 23.74 -20.37 -10.29
CA GLY A 22 23.35 -19.02 -10.69
C GLY A 22 24.37 -18.39 -11.65
N VAL A 23 24.48 -17.06 -11.63
CA VAL A 23 25.50 -16.35 -12.42
C VAL A 23 26.90 -16.69 -11.92
N ASN A 24 27.76 -17.13 -12.82
CA ASN A 24 29.14 -17.47 -12.54
C ASN A 24 30.00 -16.20 -12.54
N PHE A 25 30.11 -15.56 -11.38
CA PHE A 25 31.05 -14.46 -11.20
C PHE A 25 32.46 -14.99 -10.99
N GLU A 26 33.38 -14.54 -11.83
CA GLU A 26 34.78 -14.95 -11.79
C GLU A 26 35.63 -13.88 -11.11
N ASP A 27 36.58 -14.34 -10.30
CA ASP A 27 37.59 -13.47 -9.67
C ASP A 27 38.74 -13.24 -10.66
N LEU A 28 38.48 -12.38 -11.66
CA LEU A 28 39.43 -11.96 -12.68
C LEU A 28 39.71 -10.45 -12.57
N THR A 29 40.92 -10.04 -12.89
CA THR A 29 41.19 -8.62 -13.17
C THR A 29 40.41 -8.15 -14.40
N PHE A 30 40.26 -6.84 -14.56
CA PHE A 30 39.56 -6.27 -15.71
C PHE A 30 40.18 -6.71 -17.05
N ASP A 31 41.51 -6.70 -17.16
CA ASP A 31 42.21 -7.09 -18.39
C ASP A 31 42.10 -8.60 -18.67
N GLU A 32 42.12 -9.45 -17.64
CA GLU A 32 41.88 -10.89 -17.78
C GLU A 32 40.46 -11.18 -18.23
N ALA A 33 39.47 -10.45 -17.70
CA ALA A 33 38.08 -10.57 -18.11
C ALA A 33 37.89 -10.22 -19.60
N LEU A 34 38.53 -9.14 -20.07
CA LEU A 34 38.52 -8.77 -21.50
C LEU A 34 39.22 -9.82 -22.37
N ALA A 35 40.39 -10.31 -21.94
CA ALA A 35 41.13 -11.34 -22.67
C ALA A 35 40.30 -12.63 -22.80
N LYS A 36 39.65 -13.06 -21.72
CA LYS A 36 38.77 -14.22 -21.70
C LYS A 36 37.53 -14.01 -22.57
N ALA A 37 36.87 -12.85 -22.46
CA ALA A 37 35.70 -12.52 -23.27
C ALA A 37 36.02 -12.51 -24.77
N LYS A 38 37.20 -12.03 -25.14
CA LYS A 38 37.70 -12.10 -26.52
C LYS A 38 37.95 -13.53 -26.98
N ALA A 39 38.53 -14.38 -26.12
CA ALA A 39 38.78 -15.79 -26.43
C ALA A 39 37.49 -16.60 -26.58
N GLU A 40 36.48 -16.32 -25.75
CA GLU A 40 35.19 -17.02 -25.74
C GLU A 40 34.13 -16.39 -26.65
N ASN A 41 34.43 -15.25 -27.28
CA ASN A 41 33.48 -14.45 -28.06
C ASN A 41 32.20 -14.10 -27.26
N LYS A 42 32.40 -13.65 -26.01
CA LYS A 42 31.35 -13.23 -25.08
C LYS A 42 31.45 -11.74 -24.76
N PHE A 43 30.38 -11.14 -24.27
CA PHE A 43 30.45 -9.81 -23.64
C PHE A 43 31.07 -9.93 -22.24
N VAL A 44 31.47 -8.81 -21.65
CA VAL A 44 31.77 -8.75 -20.21
C VAL A 44 30.59 -8.12 -19.49
N PHE A 45 30.08 -8.81 -18.48
CA PHE A 45 29.11 -8.25 -17.54
C PHE A 45 29.84 -7.84 -16.27
N VAL A 46 29.73 -6.56 -15.90
CA VAL A 46 30.39 -6.02 -14.72
C VAL A 46 29.35 -5.58 -13.70
N ASP A 47 29.33 -6.23 -12.54
CA ASP A 47 28.61 -5.75 -11.36
C ASP A 47 29.47 -4.72 -10.60
N CYS A 48 29.07 -3.46 -10.71
CA CYS A 48 29.72 -2.33 -10.04
C CYS A 48 29.01 -2.10 -8.71
N TYR A 49 29.68 -2.50 -7.62
CA TYR A 49 29.10 -2.49 -6.28
C TYR A 49 29.97 -1.73 -5.28
N THR A 50 29.45 -1.58 -4.06
CA THR A 50 30.24 -1.23 -2.87
C THR A 50 29.86 -2.14 -1.72
N SER A 51 30.80 -2.38 -0.80
CA SER A 51 30.58 -3.29 0.35
C SER A 51 29.44 -2.89 1.28
N TRP A 52 29.05 -1.62 1.31
CA TRP A 52 27.97 -1.08 2.14
C TRP A 52 26.62 -0.98 1.42
N CYS A 53 26.57 -1.18 0.11
CA CYS A 53 25.36 -1.06 -0.70
C CYS A 53 24.36 -2.19 -0.42
N GLY A 54 23.22 -1.85 0.20
CA GLY A 54 22.13 -2.80 0.49
C GLY A 54 21.54 -3.47 -0.75
N PRO A 55 21.09 -2.70 -1.77
CA PRO A 55 20.57 -3.28 -3.01
C PRO A 55 21.56 -4.20 -3.75
N CYS A 56 22.86 -3.90 -3.69
CA CYS A 56 23.91 -4.74 -4.27
C CYS A 56 23.97 -6.12 -3.58
N LYS A 57 23.90 -6.13 -2.24
CA LYS A 57 23.83 -7.39 -1.46
C LYS A 57 22.58 -8.19 -1.81
N TYR A 58 21.43 -7.52 -1.97
CA TYR A 58 20.20 -8.17 -2.39
C TYR A 58 20.34 -8.84 -3.76
N MET A 59 20.92 -8.16 -4.76
CA MET A 59 21.19 -8.76 -6.07
C MET A 59 22.09 -10.00 -5.95
N ALA A 60 23.19 -9.88 -5.20
CA ALA A 60 24.15 -10.96 -5.00
C ALA A 60 23.59 -12.19 -4.25
N GLN A 61 22.63 -11.99 -3.35
CA GLN A 61 22.10 -13.06 -2.49
C GLN A 61 20.78 -13.65 -2.97
N ALA A 62 19.92 -12.85 -3.60
CA ALA A 62 18.56 -13.25 -3.94
C ALA A 62 18.31 -13.38 -5.45
N VAL A 63 19.04 -12.62 -6.28
CA VAL A 63 18.79 -12.54 -7.73
C VAL A 63 19.81 -13.36 -8.51
N PHE A 64 21.10 -13.04 -8.42
CA PHE A 64 22.13 -13.73 -9.19
C PHE A 64 22.27 -15.22 -8.89
N PRO A 65 22.01 -15.74 -7.68
CA PRO A 65 22.02 -17.18 -7.42
C PRO A 65 20.89 -17.97 -8.10
N GLN A 66 19.88 -17.30 -8.65
CA GLN A 66 18.74 -17.97 -9.29
C GLN A 66 19.19 -18.69 -10.56
N LYS A 67 18.70 -19.92 -10.77
CA LYS A 67 19.07 -20.74 -11.93
C LYS A 67 18.77 -20.04 -13.26
N SER A 68 17.63 -19.35 -13.37
CA SER A 68 17.25 -18.59 -14.57
C SER A 68 18.27 -17.52 -14.93
N MET A 69 18.91 -16.90 -13.93
CA MET A 69 19.99 -15.95 -14.13
C MET A 69 21.26 -16.65 -14.64
N GLY A 70 21.66 -17.78 -14.04
CA GLY A 70 22.79 -18.57 -14.54
C GLY A 70 22.62 -19.02 -15.99
N ASP A 71 21.46 -19.60 -16.31
CA ASP A 71 21.10 -20.04 -17.66
C ASP A 71 21.15 -18.89 -18.69
N PHE A 72 20.81 -17.67 -18.24
CA PHE A 72 20.86 -16.49 -19.09
C PHE A 72 22.29 -15.92 -19.21
N PHE A 73 23.01 -15.75 -18.11
CA PHE A 73 24.27 -15.01 -18.11
C PHE A 73 25.47 -15.84 -18.60
N ASN A 74 25.63 -17.05 -18.07
CA ASN A 74 26.83 -17.88 -18.27
C ASN A 74 27.17 -18.19 -19.75
N PRO A 75 26.20 -18.42 -20.67
CA PRO A 75 26.52 -18.60 -22.08
C PRO A 75 26.86 -17.29 -22.83
N ARG A 76 26.51 -16.12 -22.27
CA ARG A 76 26.58 -14.82 -22.97
C ARG A 76 27.71 -13.92 -22.45
N PHE A 77 28.12 -14.11 -21.21
CA PHE A 77 29.04 -13.20 -20.52
C PHE A 77 30.22 -13.92 -19.87
N VAL A 78 31.35 -13.22 -19.81
CA VAL A 78 32.29 -13.33 -18.71
C VAL A 78 31.82 -12.35 -17.64
N SER A 79 31.35 -12.86 -16.50
CA SER A 79 30.77 -12.03 -15.44
C SER A 79 31.81 -11.77 -14.36
N VAL A 80 32.03 -10.50 -14.04
CA VAL A 80 32.95 -10.04 -13.00
C VAL A 80 32.28 -9.00 -12.11
N LYS A 81 32.83 -8.78 -10.92
CA LYS A 81 32.32 -7.77 -9.98
C LYS A 81 33.48 -6.97 -9.41
N PHE A 82 33.31 -5.65 -9.31
CA PHE A 82 34.32 -4.78 -8.73
C PHE A 82 33.71 -3.87 -7.68
N ASP A 83 34.38 -3.81 -6.52
CA ASP A 83 34.09 -2.80 -5.51
C ASP A 83 34.66 -1.48 -6.04
N MET A 84 33.78 -0.57 -6.44
CA MET A 84 34.16 0.68 -7.13
C MET A 84 34.94 1.67 -6.24
N GLU A 85 35.08 1.37 -4.95
CA GLU A 85 35.87 2.17 -4.00
C GLU A 85 37.22 1.51 -3.65
N ARG A 86 37.55 0.36 -4.22
CA ARG A 86 38.75 -0.43 -3.86
C ARG A 86 39.46 -1.04 -5.08
N GLY A 87 40.76 -1.31 -4.93
CA GLY A 87 41.56 -1.96 -5.97
C GLY A 87 41.45 -1.27 -7.32
N GLU A 88 41.36 -2.07 -8.40
CA GLU A 88 41.13 -1.58 -9.77
C GLU A 88 39.75 -0.93 -9.96
N GLY A 89 38.79 -1.20 -9.08
CA GLY A 89 37.45 -0.63 -9.13
C GLY A 89 37.43 0.90 -9.09
N LYS A 90 38.40 1.54 -8.43
CA LYS A 90 38.52 3.02 -8.45
C LYS A 90 38.76 3.57 -9.85
N GLU A 91 39.67 2.95 -10.60
CA GLU A 91 39.99 3.36 -11.97
C GLU A 91 38.82 3.05 -12.91
N LEU A 92 38.13 1.92 -12.72
CA LEU A 92 36.93 1.57 -13.46
C LEU A 92 35.76 2.53 -13.18
N ASN A 93 35.61 2.96 -11.93
CA ASN A 93 34.60 3.94 -11.53
C ASN A 93 34.78 5.28 -12.27
N GLU A 94 36.02 5.78 -12.35
CA GLU A 94 36.37 6.97 -13.11
C GLU A 94 36.16 6.75 -14.62
N LYS A 95 36.65 5.63 -15.16
CA LYS A 95 36.56 5.29 -16.59
C LYS A 95 35.12 5.21 -17.11
N PHE A 96 34.21 4.61 -16.35
CA PHE A 96 32.83 4.38 -16.78
C PHE A 96 31.81 5.36 -16.19
N GLY A 97 32.26 6.28 -15.33
CA GLY A 97 31.43 7.28 -14.68
C GLY A 97 30.30 6.65 -13.88
N VAL A 98 30.63 5.71 -12.99
CA VAL A 98 29.65 5.08 -12.09
C VAL A 98 29.33 6.06 -10.96
N LYS A 99 28.04 6.40 -10.82
CA LYS A 99 27.56 7.43 -9.87
C LYS A 99 26.55 6.91 -8.85
N ALA A 100 26.08 5.67 -9.04
CA ALA A 100 25.08 5.03 -8.22
C ALA A 100 25.31 3.51 -8.19
N TYR A 101 24.84 2.84 -7.14
CA TYR A 101 25.06 1.41 -6.93
C TYR A 101 23.74 0.66 -6.66
N PRO A 102 23.58 -0.57 -7.18
CA PRO A 102 24.47 -1.19 -8.15
C PRO A 102 24.38 -0.50 -9.52
N THR A 103 25.49 -0.51 -10.25
CA THR A 103 25.51 -0.24 -11.70
C THR A 103 25.99 -1.49 -12.39
N PHE A 104 25.34 -1.88 -13.48
CA PHE A 104 25.74 -3.01 -14.30
C PHE A 104 26.20 -2.52 -15.66
N LEU A 105 27.39 -2.94 -16.06
CA LEU A 105 27.95 -2.58 -17.37
C LEU A 105 27.96 -3.81 -18.26
N ILE A 106 27.57 -3.60 -19.52
CA ILE A 106 27.76 -4.56 -20.60
C ILE A 106 28.85 -3.99 -21.50
N LEU A 107 29.99 -4.66 -21.50
CA LEU A 107 31.17 -4.26 -22.25
C LEU A 107 31.44 -5.22 -23.39
N ARG A 108 31.91 -4.69 -24.52
CA ARG A 108 32.42 -5.48 -25.63
C ARG A 108 33.77 -6.10 -25.26
N PRO A 109 34.23 -7.15 -25.96
CA PRO A 109 35.55 -7.76 -25.73
C PRO A 109 36.75 -6.79 -25.84
N ASP A 110 36.57 -5.65 -26.51
CA ASP A 110 37.59 -4.60 -26.62
C ASP A 110 37.60 -3.61 -25.45
N GLY A 111 36.72 -3.81 -24.46
CA GLY A 111 36.59 -2.97 -23.27
C GLY A 111 35.74 -1.72 -23.47
N THR A 112 35.13 -1.52 -24.64
CA THR A 112 34.20 -0.41 -24.87
C THR A 112 32.85 -0.68 -24.24
N LEU A 113 32.23 0.37 -23.69
CA LEU A 113 30.88 0.30 -23.13
C LEU A 113 29.84 0.13 -24.25
N GLN A 114 28.98 -0.88 -24.12
CA GLN A 114 27.82 -1.06 -24.99
C GLN A 114 26.53 -0.59 -24.31
N HIS A 115 26.32 -0.98 -23.05
CA HIS A 115 25.11 -0.62 -22.31
C HIS A 115 25.37 -0.48 -20.81
N LYS A 116 24.54 0.30 -20.14
CA LYS A 116 24.61 0.61 -18.72
C LYS A 116 23.22 0.47 -18.11
N ILE A 117 23.14 -0.22 -16.99
CA ILE A 117 21.91 -0.37 -16.20
C ILE A 117 22.21 0.11 -14.78
N VAL A 118 21.37 0.97 -14.23
CA VAL A 118 21.53 1.52 -12.87
C VAL A 118 20.35 1.08 -12.01
N GLY A 119 20.66 0.60 -10.81
CA GLY A 119 19.68 0.07 -9.87
C GLY A 119 19.42 -1.43 -10.06
N GLY A 120 19.19 -2.12 -8.94
CA GLY A 120 18.81 -3.53 -8.90
C GLY A 120 17.29 -3.72 -8.77
N THR A 121 16.79 -4.90 -9.14
CA THR A 121 15.39 -5.29 -8.97
C THR A 121 15.29 -6.78 -8.62
N GLY A 122 14.28 -7.15 -7.82
CA GLY A 122 13.94 -8.55 -7.56
C GLY A 122 13.11 -9.21 -8.66
N MET A 123 12.58 -8.42 -9.60
CA MET A 123 11.85 -8.93 -10.76
C MET A 123 12.84 -9.37 -11.84
N ILE A 124 13.11 -10.68 -11.87
CA ILE A 124 14.15 -11.30 -12.70
C ILE A 124 13.93 -11.00 -14.18
N GLU A 125 12.71 -11.16 -14.66
CA GLU A 125 12.32 -10.96 -16.05
C GLU A 125 12.58 -9.52 -16.48
N MET A 126 12.21 -8.54 -15.65
CA MET A 126 12.46 -7.12 -15.91
C MET A 126 13.96 -6.82 -15.96
N PHE A 127 14.78 -7.45 -15.11
CA PHE A 127 16.22 -7.27 -15.16
C PHE A 127 16.83 -7.87 -16.44
N ILE A 128 16.40 -9.09 -16.81
CA ILE A 128 16.82 -9.76 -18.04
C ILE A 128 16.46 -8.91 -19.27
N GLU A 129 15.25 -8.34 -19.35
CA GLU A 129 14.83 -7.47 -20.46
C GLU A 129 15.77 -6.27 -20.67
N LYS A 130 16.24 -5.64 -19.57
CA LYS A 130 17.22 -4.55 -19.64
C LYS A 130 18.56 -5.05 -20.19
N VAL A 131 18.99 -6.24 -19.79
CA VAL A 131 20.24 -6.85 -20.26
C VAL A 131 20.13 -7.25 -21.74
N GLU A 132 19.00 -7.82 -22.17
CA GLU A 132 18.73 -8.14 -23.58
C GLU A 132 18.73 -6.90 -24.47
N ARG A 133 18.13 -5.79 -24.00
CA ARG A 133 18.21 -4.49 -24.66
C ARG A 133 19.66 -4.06 -24.86
N GLY A 134 20.50 -4.27 -23.85
CA GLY A 134 21.92 -3.95 -23.92
C GLY A 134 22.75 -4.88 -24.80
N LEU A 135 22.39 -6.16 -24.90
CA LEU A 135 23.05 -7.16 -25.74
C LEU A 135 22.85 -6.91 -27.23
N ASN A 136 21.67 -6.43 -27.62
CA ASN A 136 21.39 -6.08 -29.01
C ASN A 136 21.96 -4.70 -29.33
N GLU A 137 22.94 -4.66 -30.25
CA GLU A 137 23.64 -3.45 -30.66
C GLU A 137 22.66 -2.32 -31.00
N LYS A 138 21.59 -2.58 -31.77
CA LYS A 138 20.66 -1.54 -32.25
C LYS A 138 19.74 -0.99 -31.17
N THR A 139 19.68 -1.63 -30.00
CA THR A 139 18.93 -1.17 -28.84
C THR A 139 19.83 -0.73 -27.69
N SER A 140 21.14 -0.95 -27.81
CA SER A 140 22.14 -0.58 -26.81
C SER A 140 22.26 0.92 -26.64
N LEU A 141 22.74 1.33 -25.46
CA LEU A 141 22.86 2.76 -25.12
C LEU A 141 23.85 3.43 -26.06
N ASP A 142 25.05 2.85 -26.21
CA ASP A 142 26.13 3.41 -27.02
C ASP A 142 25.73 3.63 -28.49
N TYR A 143 25.06 2.66 -29.11
CA TYR A 143 24.61 2.78 -30.50
C TYR A 143 23.58 3.89 -30.67
N LEU A 144 22.57 3.92 -29.79
CA LEU A 144 21.50 4.91 -29.87
C LEU A 144 22.03 6.31 -29.56
N ASP A 145 22.96 6.44 -28.62
CA ASP A 145 23.63 7.70 -28.28
C ASP A 145 24.36 8.28 -29.49
N LYS A 146 25.25 7.49 -30.11
CA LYS A 146 26.01 7.89 -31.30
C LYS A 146 25.14 8.21 -32.50
N LYS A 147 23.97 7.57 -32.60
CA LYS A 147 23.03 7.81 -33.70
C LYS A 147 22.16 9.05 -33.42
N TYR A 148 21.82 9.30 -32.16
CA TYR A 148 21.12 10.50 -31.70
C TYR A 148 21.95 11.76 -31.90
N GLU A 149 23.25 11.73 -31.54
CA GLU A 149 24.19 12.85 -31.76
C GLU A 149 24.31 13.26 -33.24
N LYS A 150 23.98 12.34 -34.16
CA LYS A 150 23.97 12.58 -35.61
C LYS A 150 22.61 13.03 -36.15
N GLY A 151 21.59 13.16 -35.30
CA GLY A 151 20.22 13.51 -35.68
C GLY A 151 19.51 12.46 -36.55
N LYS A 152 19.84 11.17 -36.37
CA LYS A 152 19.39 10.08 -37.28
C LYS A 152 18.32 9.14 -36.71
N LEU A 153 17.84 9.35 -35.49
CA LEU A 153 16.84 8.45 -34.89
C LEU A 153 15.46 8.71 -35.50
N ASN A 154 14.76 7.63 -35.88
CA ASN A 154 13.33 7.71 -36.16
C ASN A 154 12.51 7.56 -34.87
N LYS A 155 11.18 7.76 -34.96
CA LYS A 155 10.27 7.70 -33.80
C LYS A 155 10.41 6.43 -32.95
N LYS A 156 10.47 5.24 -33.58
CA LYS A 156 10.63 3.96 -32.85
C LYS A 156 11.99 3.85 -32.16
N GLU A 157 13.02 4.43 -32.75
CA GLU A 157 14.36 4.46 -32.16
C GLU A 157 14.47 5.49 -31.03
N LEU A 158 13.75 6.63 -31.12
CA LEU A 158 13.62 7.58 -30.02
C LEU A 158 12.97 6.94 -28.79
N VAL A 159 11.92 6.11 -28.95
CA VAL A 159 11.35 5.33 -27.83
C VAL A 159 12.41 4.43 -27.20
N ARG A 160 13.12 3.64 -28.03
CA ARG A 160 14.15 2.72 -27.53
C ARG A 160 15.26 3.45 -26.80
N TYR A 161 15.64 4.62 -27.31
CA TYR A 161 16.69 5.43 -26.73
C TYR A 161 16.26 6.04 -25.41
N GLN A 162 15.04 6.56 -25.31
CA GLN A 162 14.46 7.02 -24.05
C GLN A 162 14.49 5.91 -22.99
N ILE A 163 14.11 4.68 -23.34
CA ILE A 163 14.16 3.55 -22.41
C ILE A 163 15.61 3.22 -22.01
N ALA A 164 16.55 3.16 -22.96
CA ALA A 164 17.95 2.88 -22.67
C ALA A 164 18.59 3.96 -21.77
N LEU A 165 18.18 5.23 -21.91
CA LEU A 165 18.62 6.31 -21.03
C LEU A 165 18.05 6.18 -19.62
N LEU A 166 16.80 5.75 -19.48
CA LEU A 166 16.20 5.47 -18.17
C LEU A 166 16.87 4.28 -17.49
N ASP A 167 17.18 3.23 -18.24
CA ASP A 167 17.95 2.10 -17.72
C ASP A 167 19.32 2.56 -17.20
N ALA A 168 19.94 3.55 -17.85
CA ALA A 168 21.23 4.14 -17.45
C ALA A 168 21.14 5.27 -16.40
N ASN A 169 19.93 5.59 -15.89
CA ASN A 169 19.67 6.72 -15.00
C ASN A 169 20.10 8.10 -15.56
N GLU A 170 20.00 8.29 -16.88
CA GLU A 170 20.29 9.54 -17.59
C GLU A 170 19.02 10.40 -17.75
N GLU A 171 18.38 10.75 -16.62
CA GLU A 171 17.03 11.36 -16.58
C GLU A 171 16.90 12.63 -17.42
N MET A 172 17.87 13.55 -17.32
CA MET A 172 17.87 14.82 -18.06
C MET A 172 17.89 14.60 -19.58
N LYS A 173 18.68 13.64 -20.06
CA LYS A 173 18.77 13.33 -21.48
C LYS A 173 17.52 12.58 -21.94
N SER A 174 17.02 11.66 -21.12
CA SER A 174 15.75 10.95 -21.34
C SER A 174 14.59 11.93 -21.50
N GLY A 175 14.49 12.95 -20.64
CA GLY A 175 13.45 13.99 -20.72
C GLY A 175 13.48 14.74 -22.05
N LYS A 176 14.66 15.19 -22.49
CA LYS A 176 14.82 15.86 -23.79
C LYS A 176 14.41 14.98 -24.97
N VAL A 177 14.81 13.71 -24.96
CA VAL A 177 14.44 12.74 -26.00
C VAL A 177 12.93 12.52 -26.03
N LEU A 178 12.28 12.47 -24.86
CA LEU A 178 10.83 12.34 -24.77
C LEU A 178 10.10 13.59 -25.30
N GLU A 179 10.57 14.79 -24.98
CA GLU A 179 10.03 16.04 -25.51
C GLU A 179 10.14 16.09 -27.04
N GLU A 180 11.31 15.75 -27.60
CA GLU A 180 11.54 15.68 -29.04
C GLU A 180 10.61 14.67 -29.72
N LEU A 181 10.43 13.52 -29.09
CA LEU A 181 9.54 12.48 -29.61
C LEU A 181 8.08 12.94 -29.58
N ASN A 182 7.61 13.52 -28.48
CA ASN A 182 6.22 13.96 -28.32
C ASN A 182 5.81 15.01 -29.37
N VAL A 183 6.73 15.88 -29.81
CA VAL A 183 6.50 16.83 -30.91
C VAL A 183 6.26 16.12 -32.26
N GLN A 184 6.79 14.92 -32.44
CA GLN A 184 6.70 14.14 -33.68
C GLN A 184 5.58 13.10 -33.70
N LEU A 185 5.00 12.78 -32.54
CA LEU A 185 3.96 11.75 -32.43
C LEU A 185 2.60 12.29 -32.85
N ASN A 186 1.96 11.58 -33.78
CA ASN A 186 0.53 11.72 -34.04
C ASN A 186 -0.24 10.57 -33.36
N ASP A 187 -1.56 10.61 -33.45
CA ASP A 187 -2.40 9.61 -32.78
C ASP A 187 -2.25 8.21 -33.38
N GLU A 188 -2.05 8.08 -34.70
CA GLU A 188 -1.78 6.78 -35.34
C GLU A 188 -0.48 6.16 -34.84
N ASP A 189 0.55 6.96 -34.57
CA ASP A 189 1.80 6.49 -33.97
C ASP A 189 1.53 5.95 -32.56
N LYS A 190 0.84 6.74 -31.70
CA LYS A 190 0.55 6.38 -30.31
C LYS A 190 -0.19 5.04 -30.18
N LEU A 191 -1.02 4.69 -31.16
CA LEU A 191 -1.77 3.44 -31.17
C LEU A 191 -0.92 2.20 -31.50
N GLN A 192 0.33 2.35 -31.95
CA GLN A 192 1.20 1.22 -32.22
C GLN A 192 1.89 0.72 -30.95
N LYS A 193 2.12 -0.60 -30.89
CA LYS A 193 2.74 -1.26 -29.73
C LYS A 193 4.10 -0.70 -29.32
N GLU A 194 4.86 -0.18 -30.28
CA GLU A 194 6.19 0.36 -30.02
C GLU A 194 6.16 1.62 -29.15
N PHE A 195 5.03 2.32 -29.06
CA PHE A 195 4.89 3.54 -28.27
C PHE A 195 4.18 3.31 -26.92
N TRP A 196 3.70 2.10 -26.68
CA TRP A 196 3.12 1.72 -25.38
C TRP A 196 4.01 2.02 -24.17
N PRO A 197 5.35 1.84 -24.21
CA PRO A 197 6.23 2.18 -23.08
C PRO A 197 6.18 3.66 -22.65
N ILE A 198 5.68 4.55 -23.51
CA ILE A 198 5.48 5.96 -23.20
C ILE A 198 4.08 6.15 -22.61
N LEU A 199 3.05 5.67 -23.30
CA LEU A 199 1.65 5.83 -22.86
C LEU A 199 1.40 5.20 -21.50
N LYS A 200 2.01 4.05 -21.19
CA LYS A 200 1.81 3.37 -19.90
C LYS A 200 2.31 4.15 -18.67
N LYS A 201 3.00 5.27 -18.87
CA LYS A 201 3.47 6.17 -17.80
C LYS A 201 2.49 7.29 -17.49
N GLU A 202 1.50 7.49 -18.35
CA GLU A 202 0.44 8.46 -18.15
C GLU A 202 -0.39 8.07 -16.93
N VAL A 203 -0.93 9.08 -16.24
CA VAL A 203 -1.66 8.92 -14.99
C VAL A 203 -3.12 9.28 -15.20
N TYR A 204 -3.99 8.71 -14.36
CA TYR A 204 -5.41 9.02 -14.35
C TYR A 204 -5.68 10.54 -14.46
N GLY A 205 -6.60 10.91 -15.35
CA GLY A 205 -6.98 12.30 -15.61
C GLY A 205 -6.07 13.07 -16.58
N SER A 206 -4.90 12.53 -16.98
CA SER A 206 -4.09 13.15 -18.03
C SER A 206 -4.72 13.00 -19.41
N GLU A 207 -4.32 13.86 -20.36
CA GLU A 207 -4.72 13.72 -21.77
C GLU A 207 -4.29 12.36 -22.35
N GLY A 208 -3.12 11.86 -21.93
CA GLY A 208 -2.61 10.56 -22.34
C GLY A 208 -3.41 9.39 -21.77
N PHE A 209 -3.86 9.46 -20.51
CA PHE A 209 -4.77 8.46 -19.95
C PHE A 209 -6.10 8.46 -20.70
N LYS A 210 -6.68 9.64 -20.94
CA LYS A 210 -7.93 9.77 -21.70
C LYS A 210 -7.77 9.20 -23.12
N PHE A 211 -6.64 9.45 -23.77
CA PHE A 211 -6.32 8.87 -25.07
C PHE A 211 -6.32 7.33 -25.03
N VAL A 212 -5.71 6.72 -24.02
CA VAL A 212 -5.72 5.26 -23.86
C VAL A 212 -7.14 4.73 -23.65
N LEU A 213 -7.95 5.43 -22.84
CA LEU A 213 -9.33 5.05 -22.58
C LEU A 213 -10.21 5.13 -23.84
N ASP A 214 -10.11 6.24 -24.58
CA ASP A 214 -10.92 6.51 -25.78
C ASP A 214 -10.55 5.59 -26.97
N HIS A 215 -9.36 4.96 -26.93
CA HIS A 215 -8.85 4.07 -27.97
C HIS A 215 -8.51 2.65 -27.47
N SER A 216 -9.12 2.21 -26.37
CA SER A 216 -8.79 0.93 -25.74
C SER A 216 -8.98 -0.26 -26.69
N ASP A 217 -9.98 -0.23 -27.57
CA ASP A 217 -10.29 -1.29 -28.54
C ASP A 217 -9.16 -1.51 -29.58
N VAL A 218 -8.53 -0.43 -30.02
CA VAL A 218 -7.38 -0.48 -30.95
C VAL A 218 -6.13 -0.91 -30.19
N LEU A 219 -5.91 -0.38 -28.99
CA LEU A 219 -4.77 -0.73 -28.16
C LEU A 219 -4.81 -2.19 -27.70
N TYR A 220 -5.98 -2.75 -27.43
CA TYR A 220 -6.14 -4.18 -27.15
C TYR A 220 -5.63 -5.05 -28.31
N LYS A 221 -5.88 -4.65 -29.55
CA LYS A 221 -5.42 -5.37 -30.76
C LYS A 221 -3.91 -5.21 -30.98
N ASN A 222 -3.39 -3.99 -30.77
CA ASN A 222 -2.01 -3.67 -31.12
C ASN A 222 -1.02 -4.04 -30.01
N VAL A 223 -1.34 -3.73 -28.75
CA VAL A 223 -0.50 -3.92 -27.56
C VAL A 223 -0.81 -5.25 -26.87
N GLY A 224 -2.09 -5.58 -26.74
CA GLY A 224 -2.58 -6.77 -26.04
C GLY A 224 -3.42 -6.42 -24.82
N LYS A 225 -4.55 -7.14 -24.65
CA LYS A 225 -5.55 -6.86 -23.61
C LYS A 225 -4.97 -6.83 -22.19
N GLU A 226 -4.19 -7.83 -21.81
CA GLU A 226 -3.61 -7.93 -20.46
C GLU A 226 -2.82 -6.69 -20.04
N GLN A 227 -2.00 -6.13 -20.95
CA GLN A 227 -1.19 -4.95 -20.65
C GLN A 227 -2.04 -3.69 -20.48
N ILE A 228 -3.08 -3.53 -21.29
CA ILE A 228 -3.97 -2.37 -21.23
C ILE A 228 -4.89 -2.50 -20.01
N ASP A 229 -5.44 -3.69 -19.74
CA ASP A 229 -6.26 -3.98 -18.57
C ASP A 229 -5.47 -3.68 -17.28
N SER A 230 -4.22 -4.15 -17.17
CA SER A 230 -3.36 -3.86 -16.03
C SER A 230 -3.13 -2.36 -15.84
N TYR A 231 -2.87 -1.61 -16.92
CA TYR A 231 -2.69 -0.16 -16.85
C TYR A 231 -3.96 0.59 -16.43
N LEU A 232 -5.12 0.22 -16.98
CA LEU A 232 -6.40 0.84 -16.64
C LEU A 232 -6.80 0.50 -15.21
N MET A 233 -6.65 -0.76 -14.80
CA MET A 233 -6.89 -1.24 -13.45
C MET A 233 -6.08 -0.44 -12.43
N ASP A 234 -4.76 -0.30 -12.64
CA ASP A 234 -3.89 0.45 -11.73
C ASP A 234 -4.29 1.92 -11.61
N ASN A 235 -4.64 2.57 -12.73
CA ASN A 235 -5.04 3.97 -12.75
C ASN A 235 -6.39 4.21 -12.08
N PHE A 236 -7.40 3.39 -12.40
CA PHE A 236 -8.71 3.48 -11.74
C PHE A 236 -8.61 3.17 -10.25
N PHE A 237 -7.84 2.13 -9.87
CA PHE A 237 -7.61 1.80 -8.47
C PHE A 237 -7.03 2.99 -7.71
N ARG A 238 -5.97 3.64 -8.22
CA ARG A 238 -5.36 4.81 -7.59
C ARG A 238 -6.33 5.99 -7.49
N ALA A 239 -7.14 6.21 -8.52
CA ALA A 239 -8.13 7.28 -8.53
C ALA A 239 -9.21 7.05 -7.45
N ILE A 240 -9.72 5.82 -7.33
CA ILE A 240 -10.71 5.42 -6.31
C ILE A 240 -10.10 5.50 -4.92
N ASP A 241 -8.90 4.96 -4.73
CA ASP A 241 -8.20 4.96 -3.43
C ASP A 241 -7.89 6.37 -2.92
N GLY A 242 -7.66 7.31 -3.84
CA GLY A 242 -7.45 8.71 -3.50
C GLY A 242 -8.66 9.40 -2.84
N VAL A 243 -9.88 8.90 -3.04
CA VAL A 243 -11.14 9.57 -2.66
C VAL A 243 -11.29 9.68 -1.14
N LEU A 244 -10.98 8.62 -0.40
CA LEU A 244 -11.04 8.62 1.06
C LEU A 244 -9.71 8.98 1.73
N ASN A 245 -8.64 9.11 0.94
CA ASN A 245 -7.33 9.44 1.48
C ASN A 245 -7.22 10.95 1.75
N ALA A 246 -7.15 11.29 3.04
CA ALA A 246 -7.05 12.67 3.52
C ALA A 246 -5.80 13.42 3.00
N ALA A 247 -4.76 12.70 2.58
CA ALA A 247 -3.53 13.28 2.03
C ALA A 247 -3.68 13.72 0.57
N THR A 248 -4.54 13.05 -0.22
CA THR A 248 -4.70 13.30 -1.66
C THR A 248 -5.81 14.27 -2.01
N ARG A 249 -6.77 14.50 -1.10
CA ARG A 249 -7.87 15.49 -1.24
C ARG A 249 -8.60 15.42 -2.60
N THR A 250 -8.85 14.23 -3.14
CA THR A 250 -9.72 14.11 -4.33
C THR A 250 -11.20 14.17 -3.91
N SER A 251 -12.07 14.65 -4.80
CA SER A 251 -13.47 14.93 -4.47
C SER A 251 -14.38 13.75 -4.84
N GLY A 252 -15.62 13.75 -4.33
CA GLY A 252 -16.66 12.82 -4.80
C GLY A 252 -16.97 12.94 -6.30
N GLU A 253 -16.62 14.06 -6.94
CA GLU A 253 -16.74 14.21 -8.41
C GLU A 253 -15.77 13.28 -9.14
N THR A 254 -14.56 13.06 -8.61
CA THR A 254 -13.60 12.09 -9.16
C THR A 254 -14.19 10.68 -9.16
N LEU A 255 -14.87 10.29 -8.08
CA LEU A 255 -15.49 8.96 -7.99
C LEU A 255 -16.58 8.77 -9.06
N LYS A 256 -17.39 9.81 -9.29
CA LYS A 256 -18.40 9.81 -10.34
C LYS A 256 -17.78 9.72 -11.73
N GLN A 257 -16.71 10.48 -11.99
CA GLN A 257 -15.99 10.43 -13.25
C GLN A 257 -15.40 9.03 -13.51
N VAL A 258 -14.76 8.43 -12.51
CA VAL A 258 -14.23 7.05 -12.60
C VAL A 258 -15.34 6.07 -12.96
N GLN A 259 -16.51 6.17 -12.31
CA GLN A 259 -17.66 5.31 -12.61
C GLN A 259 -18.12 5.45 -14.07
N GLU A 260 -18.23 6.69 -14.58
CA GLU A 260 -18.63 6.94 -15.98
C GLU A 260 -17.60 6.42 -16.99
N GLU A 261 -16.31 6.54 -16.68
CA GLU A 261 -15.20 6.10 -17.53
C GLU A 261 -15.04 4.57 -17.51
N LEU A 262 -15.12 3.94 -16.33
CA LEU A 262 -15.05 2.49 -16.16
C LEU A 262 -16.18 1.79 -16.90
N ALA A 263 -17.39 2.33 -16.89
CA ALA A 263 -18.54 1.79 -17.62
C ALA A 263 -18.38 1.76 -19.15
N ARG A 264 -17.36 2.45 -19.70
CA ARG A 264 -17.08 2.51 -21.15
C ARG A 264 -16.10 1.46 -21.62
N VAL A 265 -15.48 0.71 -20.70
CA VAL A 265 -14.43 -0.28 -21.00
C VAL A 265 -14.76 -1.61 -20.34
N ASP A 266 -14.35 -2.70 -20.98
CA ASP A 266 -14.45 -4.05 -20.44
C ASP A 266 -13.05 -4.46 -19.97
N ILE A 267 -12.82 -4.43 -18.66
CA ILE A 267 -11.53 -4.75 -18.03
C ILE A 267 -11.64 -6.08 -17.28
N THR A 268 -10.64 -6.94 -17.44
CA THR A 268 -10.56 -8.18 -16.67
C THR A 268 -10.48 -7.87 -15.16
N ASN A 269 -11.34 -8.52 -14.37
CA ASN A 269 -11.48 -8.36 -12.92
C ASN A 269 -11.97 -6.97 -12.44
N GLU A 270 -12.75 -6.26 -13.27
CA GLU A 270 -13.29 -4.93 -12.92
C GLU A 270 -14.24 -4.92 -11.72
N GLU A 271 -14.78 -6.07 -11.31
CA GLU A 271 -15.64 -6.19 -10.13
C GLU A 271 -14.98 -5.68 -8.85
N VAL A 272 -13.65 -5.75 -8.76
CA VAL A 272 -12.87 -5.22 -7.63
C VAL A 272 -12.94 -3.69 -7.59
N LEU A 273 -12.94 -3.02 -8.75
CA LEU A 273 -13.07 -1.56 -8.83
C LEU A 273 -14.50 -1.12 -8.49
N TRP A 274 -15.50 -1.82 -9.01
CA TRP A 274 -16.91 -1.55 -8.69
C TRP A 274 -17.19 -1.70 -7.20
N TYR A 275 -16.66 -2.76 -6.58
CA TYR A 275 -16.74 -2.96 -5.14
C TYR A 275 -16.12 -1.79 -4.35
N ALA A 276 -14.94 -1.33 -4.76
CA ALA A 276 -14.30 -0.17 -4.14
C ALA A 276 -15.14 1.11 -4.32
N ILE A 277 -15.74 1.33 -5.49
CA ILE A 277 -16.62 2.47 -5.75
C ILE A 277 -17.82 2.47 -4.80
N GLU A 278 -18.50 1.34 -4.63
CA GLU A 278 -19.66 1.22 -3.73
C GLU A 278 -19.30 1.54 -2.27
N LEU A 279 -18.16 1.05 -1.78
CA LEU A 279 -17.66 1.38 -0.43
C LEU A 279 -17.37 2.88 -0.27
N ASN A 280 -16.72 3.49 -1.26
CA ASN A 280 -16.42 4.92 -1.25
C ASN A 280 -17.71 5.76 -1.29
N GLN A 281 -18.73 5.35 -2.06
CA GLN A 281 -20.04 6.00 -2.10
C GLN A 281 -20.74 5.95 -0.75
N ALA A 282 -20.79 4.79 -0.09
CA ALA A 282 -21.37 4.65 1.25
C ALA A 282 -20.65 5.55 2.27
N CYS A 283 -19.32 5.61 2.22
CA CYS A 283 -18.53 6.52 3.08
C CYS A 283 -18.87 7.99 2.84
N LEU A 284 -18.93 8.42 1.58
CA LEU A 284 -19.23 9.82 1.22
C LEU A 284 -20.67 10.21 1.60
N ALA A 285 -21.61 9.27 1.52
CA ALA A 285 -22.98 9.46 1.96
C ALA A 285 -23.15 9.42 3.49
N ASN A 286 -22.11 9.00 4.24
CA ASN A 286 -22.20 8.59 5.64
C ASN A 286 -23.29 7.51 5.87
N ASP A 287 -23.49 6.62 4.90
CA ASP A 287 -24.44 5.50 4.98
C ASP A 287 -23.74 4.29 5.61
N LEU A 288 -23.77 4.23 6.94
CA LEU A 288 -23.11 3.18 7.73
C LEU A 288 -23.77 1.81 7.54
N ASP A 289 -25.08 1.78 7.32
CA ASP A 289 -25.80 0.52 7.12
C ASP A 289 -25.41 -0.12 5.79
N GLN A 290 -25.34 0.68 4.72
CA GLN A 290 -24.85 0.21 3.44
C GLN A 290 -23.38 -0.24 3.54
N LEU A 291 -22.53 0.54 4.21
CA LEU A 291 -21.12 0.19 4.36
C LEU A 291 -20.92 -1.15 5.09
N ILE A 292 -21.62 -1.36 6.21
CA ILE A 292 -21.55 -2.61 6.98
C ILE A 292 -22.11 -3.76 6.16
N SER A 293 -23.21 -3.57 5.44
CA SER A 293 -23.78 -4.58 4.55
C SER A 293 -22.78 -5.03 3.47
N ILE A 294 -22.06 -4.08 2.85
CA ILE A 294 -21.02 -4.41 1.85
C ILE A 294 -19.85 -5.14 2.50
N ALA A 295 -19.44 -4.72 3.71
CA ALA A 295 -18.38 -5.36 4.48
C ALA A 295 -18.73 -6.79 4.94
N GLU A 296 -20.01 -7.06 5.20
CA GLU A 296 -20.55 -8.38 5.54
C GLU A 296 -20.60 -9.34 4.35
N ASP A 297 -20.65 -8.85 3.11
CA ASP A 297 -20.71 -9.72 1.92
C ASP A 297 -19.33 -10.17 1.41
N VAL A 298 -18.23 -9.77 2.08
CA VAL A 298 -16.91 -10.31 1.78
C VAL A 298 -16.85 -11.79 2.16
N ARG A 299 -16.97 -12.66 1.16
CA ARG A 299 -17.04 -14.13 1.31
C ARG A 299 -15.80 -14.88 0.85
N ASP A 300 -15.04 -14.31 -0.09
CA ASP A 300 -13.88 -14.96 -0.70
C ASP A 300 -12.57 -14.47 -0.07
N ASN A 301 -11.50 -15.27 -0.20
CA ASN A 301 -10.11 -14.90 0.13
C ASN A 301 -9.55 -13.86 -0.87
N ASP A 302 -10.33 -12.80 -1.10
CA ASP A 302 -9.96 -11.65 -1.90
C ASP A 302 -9.38 -10.60 -0.96
N ASN A 303 -8.06 -10.69 -0.77
CA ASN A 303 -7.30 -9.75 0.05
C ASN A 303 -7.61 -8.29 -0.30
N ASN A 304 -7.88 -7.97 -1.58
CA ASN A 304 -8.13 -6.58 -1.99
C ASN A 304 -9.40 -6.03 -1.35
N LYS A 305 -10.48 -6.82 -1.30
CA LYS A 305 -11.76 -6.42 -0.69
C LYS A 305 -11.62 -6.15 0.82
N VAL A 306 -10.87 -7.00 1.52
CA VAL A 306 -10.55 -6.80 2.94
C VAL A 306 -9.88 -5.45 3.17
N TRP A 307 -8.87 -5.11 2.37
CA TRP A 307 -8.16 -3.83 2.51
C TRP A 307 -9.04 -2.62 2.19
N PHE A 308 -9.94 -2.71 1.21
CA PHE A 308 -10.87 -1.63 0.91
C PHE A 308 -11.83 -1.36 2.05
N VAL A 309 -12.40 -2.40 2.66
CA VAL A 309 -13.29 -2.24 3.82
C VAL A 309 -12.54 -1.62 4.99
N MET A 310 -11.32 -2.10 5.28
CA MET A 310 -10.53 -1.53 6.37
C MET A 310 -10.25 -0.04 6.16
N ARG A 311 -9.89 0.37 4.94
CA ARG A 311 -9.71 1.80 4.61
C ARG A 311 -11.00 2.59 4.77
N ALA A 312 -12.11 2.05 4.29
CA ALA A 312 -13.41 2.67 4.42
C ALA A 312 -13.78 2.89 5.89
N PHE A 313 -13.60 1.86 6.74
CA PHE A 313 -13.79 1.96 8.18
C PHE A 313 -12.86 3.00 8.83
N MET A 314 -11.58 3.05 8.46
CA MET A 314 -10.66 4.09 8.96
C MET A 314 -11.12 5.50 8.60
N ALA A 315 -11.70 5.70 7.41
CA ALA A 315 -12.16 7.01 6.95
C ALA A 315 -13.37 7.53 7.74
N ILE A 316 -14.15 6.63 8.35
CA ILE A 316 -15.37 6.97 9.09
C ILE A 316 -15.25 6.76 10.60
N GLU A 317 -14.18 6.12 11.11
CA GLU A 317 -14.08 5.65 12.50
C GLU A 317 -14.37 6.73 13.55
N GLN A 318 -14.03 7.99 13.28
CA GLN A 318 -14.26 9.12 14.20
C GLN A 318 -15.71 9.62 14.20
N LYS A 319 -16.57 9.09 13.33
CA LYS A 319 -17.96 9.52 13.12
C LYS A 319 -18.99 8.45 13.53
N VAL A 320 -18.54 7.26 13.92
CA VAL A 320 -19.44 6.11 14.18
C VAL A 320 -19.90 6.06 15.64
N SER A 321 -21.10 5.54 15.88
CA SER A 321 -21.59 5.31 17.25
C SER A 321 -20.96 4.07 17.89
N GLU A 322 -21.14 3.90 19.20
CA GLU A 322 -20.72 2.68 19.91
C GLU A 322 -21.41 1.41 19.33
N VAL A 323 -22.67 1.54 18.88
CA VAL A 323 -23.42 0.44 18.26
C VAL A 323 -22.78 0.05 16.94
N ASP A 324 -22.37 1.02 16.13
CA ASP A 324 -21.72 0.80 14.85
C ASP A 324 -20.32 0.20 15.04
N LEU A 325 -19.57 0.68 16.02
CA LEU A 325 -18.27 0.12 16.38
C LEU A 325 -18.38 -1.35 16.79
N LYS A 326 -19.41 -1.71 17.57
CA LYS A 326 -19.72 -3.12 17.89
C LYS A 326 -20.05 -3.94 16.64
N ARG A 327 -20.79 -3.38 15.67
CA ARG A 327 -21.10 -4.06 14.40
C ARG A 327 -19.84 -4.29 13.57
N MET A 328 -18.98 -3.28 13.46
CA MET A 328 -17.67 -3.39 12.79
C MET A 328 -16.82 -4.48 13.45
N ILE A 329 -16.65 -4.45 14.78
CA ILE A 329 -15.83 -5.42 15.52
C ILE A 329 -16.31 -6.86 15.34
N ARG A 330 -17.61 -7.12 15.12
CA ARG A 330 -18.13 -8.47 14.84
C ARG A 330 -17.55 -9.10 13.57
N LEU A 331 -17.02 -8.29 12.64
CA LEU A 331 -16.40 -8.76 11.42
C LEU A 331 -14.98 -9.32 11.62
N GLU A 332 -14.36 -9.09 12.79
CA GLU A 332 -12.96 -9.44 13.06
C GLU A 332 -12.63 -10.89 12.72
N ASN A 333 -13.36 -11.85 13.29
CA ASN A 333 -13.06 -13.28 13.09
C ASN A 333 -13.15 -13.66 11.61
N ARG A 334 -14.20 -13.20 10.92
CA ARG A 334 -14.35 -13.43 9.49
C ARG A 334 -13.16 -12.87 8.73
N TYR A 335 -12.74 -11.64 9.02
CA TYR A 335 -11.65 -10.99 8.29
C TYR A 335 -10.31 -11.67 8.57
N LEU A 336 -10.09 -12.16 9.79
CA LEU A 336 -8.90 -12.94 10.15
C LEU A 336 -8.84 -14.32 9.46
N GLU A 337 -9.97 -14.89 9.07
CA GLU A 337 -10.05 -16.13 8.29
C GLU A 337 -9.77 -15.90 6.79
N LEU A 338 -10.03 -14.69 6.30
CA LEU A 338 -9.83 -14.30 4.90
C LEU A 338 -8.39 -13.90 4.57
N VAL A 339 -7.52 -13.73 5.55
CA VAL A 339 -6.13 -13.30 5.33
C VAL A 339 -5.12 -14.25 5.97
N SER A 340 -3.91 -14.29 5.42
CA SER A 340 -2.81 -15.14 5.93
C SER A 340 -1.48 -14.36 6.03
N GLY A 341 -0.52 -14.90 6.77
CA GLY A 341 0.79 -14.28 7.00
C GLY A 341 0.67 -12.89 7.64
N ASP A 342 1.52 -11.97 7.20
CA ASP A 342 1.61 -10.59 7.71
C ASP A 342 0.27 -9.82 7.62
N GLY A 343 -0.59 -10.15 6.65
CA GLY A 343 -1.92 -9.54 6.53
C GLY A 343 -2.81 -9.82 7.74
N ARG A 344 -2.68 -10.99 8.37
CA ARG A 344 -3.44 -11.37 9.57
C ARG A 344 -3.07 -10.52 10.78
N GLU A 345 -1.80 -10.17 10.93
CA GLU A 345 -1.34 -9.30 12.03
C GLU A 345 -1.86 -7.88 11.86
N GLN A 346 -1.88 -7.36 10.63
CA GLN A 346 -2.42 -6.04 10.32
C GLN A 346 -3.94 -5.96 10.56
N VAL A 347 -4.70 -6.96 10.10
CA VAL A 347 -6.15 -7.07 10.37
C VAL A 347 -6.40 -7.15 11.88
N ALA A 348 -5.66 -7.99 12.60
CA ALA A 348 -5.79 -8.11 14.05
C ALA A 348 -5.49 -6.77 14.74
N GLY A 349 -4.40 -6.09 14.37
CA GLY A 349 -4.03 -4.79 14.92
C GLY A 349 -5.09 -3.71 14.71
N PHE A 350 -5.73 -3.72 13.54
CA PHE A 350 -6.84 -2.82 13.22
C PHE A 350 -8.06 -3.07 14.13
N PHE A 351 -8.55 -4.31 14.24
CA PHE A 351 -9.70 -4.60 15.12
C PHE A 351 -9.38 -4.41 16.61
N GLN A 352 -8.12 -4.62 17.02
CA GLN A 352 -7.67 -4.27 18.38
C GLN A 352 -7.74 -2.77 18.63
N LYS A 353 -7.42 -1.92 17.63
CA LYS A 353 -7.62 -0.47 17.73
C LYS A 353 -9.10 -0.14 17.92
N LEU A 354 -9.99 -0.68 17.08
CA LEU A 354 -11.44 -0.45 17.21
C LEU A 354 -11.97 -0.88 18.59
N LYS A 355 -11.49 -1.99 19.15
CA LYS A 355 -11.84 -2.43 20.51
C LYS A 355 -11.34 -1.48 21.59
N ARG A 356 -10.15 -0.89 21.43
CA ARG A 356 -9.67 0.15 22.35
C ARG A 356 -10.54 1.40 22.26
N ASP A 357 -10.90 1.81 21.07
CA ASP A 357 -11.77 2.97 20.85
C ASP A 357 -13.17 2.72 21.46
N LEU A 358 -13.64 1.46 21.45
CA LEU A 358 -14.87 1.04 22.15
C LEU A 358 -14.74 1.12 23.68
N LEU A 359 -13.53 1.00 24.22
CA LEU A 359 -13.22 0.97 25.66
C LEU A 359 -12.71 2.32 26.18
N ASP A 360 -12.62 3.36 25.34
CA ASP A 360 -12.10 4.68 25.69
C ASP A 360 -13.17 5.50 26.46
N GLY A 361 -13.15 5.38 27.80
CA GLY A 361 -14.10 6.02 28.72
C GLY A 361 -14.91 5.05 29.57
N VAL A 362 -15.84 5.58 30.36
CA VAL A 362 -16.84 4.81 31.12
C VAL A 362 -17.77 4.06 30.16
N ASN A 363 -17.97 2.76 30.39
CA ASN A 363 -18.90 1.93 29.65
C ASN A 363 -20.37 2.28 29.98
N PHE A 364 -21.01 3.04 29.09
CA PHE A 364 -22.40 3.44 29.22
C PHE A 364 -23.34 2.43 28.57
N GLN A 365 -24.27 1.88 29.36
CA GLN A 365 -25.27 0.95 28.87
C GLN A 365 -26.40 1.68 28.13
N SER A 366 -26.84 1.12 27.00
CA SER A 366 -28.00 1.61 26.24
C SER A 366 -29.31 1.08 26.82
N LEU A 367 -29.73 1.62 27.97
CA LEU A 367 -30.97 1.25 28.67
C LEU A 367 -31.91 2.45 28.79
N SER A 368 -33.22 2.18 28.79
CA SER A 368 -34.20 3.18 29.25
C SER A 368 -33.96 3.51 30.73
N TYR A 369 -34.41 4.66 31.23
CA TYR A 369 -34.18 5.01 32.63
C TYR A 369 -34.85 4.01 33.58
N GLU A 370 -36.03 3.50 33.21
CA GLU A 370 -36.73 2.48 33.99
C GLU A 370 -35.95 1.15 34.00
N ASP A 371 -35.42 0.72 32.86
CA ASP A 371 -34.64 -0.52 32.79
C ASP A 371 -33.28 -0.38 33.46
N ALA A 372 -32.69 0.81 33.45
CA ALA A 372 -31.47 1.10 34.18
C ALA A 372 -31.66 0.99 35.71
N LEU A 373 -32.82 1.41 36.23
CA LEU A 373 -33.17 1.22 37.65
C LEU A 373 -33.39 -0.26 37.99
N LYS A 374 -34.10 -1.01 37.13
CA LYS A 374 -34.27 -2.47 37.30
C LYS A 374 -32.92 -3.17 37.31
N GLU A 375 -32.02 -2.78 36.41
CA GLU A 375 -30.69 -3.36 36.30
C GLU A 375 -29.80 -3.01 37.49
N ALA A 376 -29.84 -1.77 37.96
CA ALA A 376 -29.17 -1.34 39.18
C ALA A 376 -29.65 -2.16 40.40
N SER A 377 -30.96 -2.33 40.54
CA SER A 377 -31.55 -3.17 41.60
C SER A 377 -31.14 -4.64 41.47
N ARG A 378 -31.09 -5.18 40.25
CA ARG A 378 -30.71 -6.57 39.97
C ARG A 378 -29.24 -6.84 40.32
N GLN A 379 -28.36 -5.88 40.03
CA GLN A 379 -26.93 -5.99 40.31
C GLN A 379 -26.57 -5.61 41.76
N GLY A 380 -27.50 -5.04 42.53
CA GLY A 380 -27.20 -4.52 43.87
C GLY A 380 -26.25 -3.32 43.83
N ARG A 381 -26.34 -2.51 42.76
CA ARG A 381 -25.46 -1.37 42.47
C ARG A 381 -26.27 -0.10 42.36
N MET A 382 -25.63 1.05 42.52
CA MET A 382 -26.28 2.34 42.27
C MET A 382 -26.35 2.62 40.76
N LEU A 383 -27.07 3.67 40.37
CA LEU A 383 -27.18 4.14 38.99
C LEU A 383 -26.43 5.46 38.82
N PHE A 384 -25.51 5.51 37.86
CA PHE A 384 -24.84 6.73 37.41
C PHE A 384 -25.49 7.21 36.11
N VAL A 385 -26.08 8.40 36.12
CA VAL A 385 -26.71 9.00 34.94
C VAL A 385 -25.90 10.19 34.48
N TYR A 386 -25.28 10.08 33.30
CA TYR A 386 -24.60 11.19 32.66
C TYR A 386 -25.53 11.95 31.71
N CYS A 387 -25.88 13.18 32.11
CA CYS A 387 -26.78 14.07 31.38
C CYS A 387 -25.97 15.08 30.57
N ARG A 388 -26.05 14.98 29.23
CA ARG A 388 -25.35 15.87 28.31
C ARG A 388 -26.29 16.46 27.26
N ILE A 389 -25.78 17.41 26.48
CA ILE A 389 -26.39 17.86 25.22
C ILE A 389 -25.33 17.86 24.11
N ASN A 390 -25.76 17.85 22.85
CA ASN A 390 -24.85 18.04 21.71
C ASN A 390 -24.37 19.49 21.63
N SER A 391 -23.20 19.70 21.03
CA SER A 391 -22.56 21.03 20.91
C SER A 391 -22.35 21.73 22.26
N CYS A 392 -21.80 20.99 23.22
CA CYS A 392 -21.53 21.45 24.59
C CYS A 392 -20.04 21.25 24.91
N PRO A 393 -19.20 22.28 24.73
CA PRO A 393 -17.77 22.16 25.02
C PRO A 393 -17.43 21.67 26.44
N PRO A 394 -18.16 22.08 27.50
CA PRO A 394 -17.95 21.51 28.84
C PRO A 394 -18.30 20.01 28.93
N CYS A 395 -19.27 19.54 28.15
CA CYS A 395 -19.62 18.11 28.10
C CYS A 395 -18.53 17.30 27.38
N ASP A 396 -17.90 17.90 26.37
CA ASP A 396 -16.78 17.27 25.68
C ASP A 396 -15.54 17.21 26.59
N GLY A 397 -15.29 18.24 27.39
CA GLY A 397 -14.26 18.21 28.44
C GLY A 397 -14.54 17.14 29.51
N MET A 398 -15.79 16.94 29.88
CA MET A 398 -16.17 15.89 30.83
C MET A 398 -15.88 14.48 30.28
N GLU A 399 -16.23 14.24 29.01
CA GLU A 399 -15.96 12.95 28.37
C GLU A 399 -14.46 12.71 28.15
N ASN A 400 -13.71 13.74 27.76
CA ASN A 400 -12.30 13.57 27.37
C ASN A 400 -11.32 13.65 28.54
N ASP A 401 -11.58 14.50 29.54
CA ASP A 401 -10.61 14.83 30.58
C ASP A 401 -10.92 14.16 31.92
N ILE A 402 -12.16 13.71 32.13
CA ILE A 402 -12.64 13.18 33.42
C ILE A 402 -13.07 11.72 33.28
N LEU A 403 -14.07 11.44 32.45
CA LEU A 403 -14.66 10.09 32.33
C LEU A 403 -13.72 9.07 31.64
N LYS A 404 -12.58 9.52 31.10
CA LYS A 404 -11.52 8.65 30.58
C LYS A 404 -10.45 8.29 31.62
N LYS A 405 -10.40 8.96 32.77
CA LYS A 405 -9.39 8.64 33.78
C LYS A 405 -9.66 7.27 34.38
N GLU A 406 -8.62 6.44 34.43
CA GLU A 406 -8.73 5.02 34.79
C GLU A 406 -9.32 4.80 36.19
N ASP A 407 -8.96 5.65 37.16
CA ASP A 407 -9.46 5.60 38.53
C ASP A 407 -10.95 5.97 38.64
N ILE A 408 -11.39 6.98 37.87
CA ILE A 408 -12.80 7.39 37.76
C ILE A 408 -13.60 6.31 37.05
N LYS A 409 -13.12 5.84 35.90
CA LYS A 409 -13.72 4.77 35.12
C LYS A 409 -13.95 3.54 35.99
N LYS A 410 -12.89 3.05 36.65
CA LYS A 410 -12.95 1.89 37.53
C LYS A 410 -13.95 2.11 38.68
N CYS A 411 -13.91 3.28 39.33
CA CYS A 411 -14.84 3.57 40.42
C CYS A 411 -16.30 3.53 39.95
N LEU A 412 -16.60 4.12 38.80
CA LEU A 412 -17.94 4.09 38.22
C LEU A 412 -18.35 2.67 37.80
N GLU A 413 -17.49 1.96 37.07
CA GLU A 413 -17.77 0.62 36.53
C GLU A 413 -17.78 -0.49 37.57
N ASP A 414 -17.19 -0.29 38.75
CA ASP A 414 -17.28 -1.25 39.87
C ASP A 414 -18.56 -1.02 40.69
N ASN A 415 -19.03 0.22 40.83
CA ASN A 415 -20.06 0.58 41.81
C ASN A 415 -21.41 0.99 41.20
N TYR A 416 -21.44 1.41 39.94
CA TYR A 416 -22.63 1.97 39.28
C TYR A 416 -22.99 1.30 37.96
N VAL A 417 -24.28 1.01 37.75
CA VAL A 417 -24.82 0.87 36.40
C VAL A 417 -24.74 2.25 35.75
N CYS A 418 -23.97 2.39 34.68
CA CYS A 418 -23.72 3.69 34.03
C CYS A 418 -24.60 3.84 32.79
N VAL A 419 -25.36 4.93 32.68
CA VAL A 419 -26.16 5.28 31.51
C VAL A 419 -25.92 6.74 31.11
N LYS A 420 -26.07 7.03 29.81
CA LYS A 420 -25.87 8.36 29.23
C LYS A 420 -27.08 8.76 28.39
N TYR A 421 -27.54 10.00 28.55
CA TYR A 421 -28.69 10.52 27.82
C TYR A 421 -28.39 11.91 27.24
N ASP A 422 -28.82 12.11 26.00
CA ASP A 422 -28.93 13.45 25.40
C ASP A 422 -30.23 14.12 25.87
N MET A 423 -30.09 15.19 26.62
CA MET A 423 -31.17 15.90 27.31
C MET A 423 -32.03 16.76 26.38
N LYS A 424 -31.71 16.83 25.07
CA LYS A 424 -32.51 17.56 24.07
C LYS A 424 -33.42 16.67 23.22
N VAL A 425 -33.29 15.35 23.30
CA VAL A 425 -34.04 14.41 22.44
C VAL A 425 -34.57 13.22 23.23
N GLY A 426 -35.56 12.53 22.66
CA GLY A 426 -36.07 11.25 23.17
C GLY A 426 -36.46 11.26 24.65
N GLU A 427 -36.10 10.18 25.36
CA GLU A 427 -36.32 10.04 26.81
C GLU A 427 -35.55 11.09 27.62
N GLY A 428 -34.37 11.50 27.18
CA GLY A 428 -33.57 12.54 27.85
C GLY A 428 -34.30 13.88 27.95
N LEU A 429 -35.09 14.27 26.94
CA LEU A 429 -35.93 15.48 26.99
C LEU A 429 -37.02 15.39 28.09
N VAL A 430 -37.57 14.21 28.32
CA VAL A 430 -38.57 13.98 29.39
C VAL A 430 -37.90 14.05 30.76
N LEU A 431 -36.74 13.41 30.90
CA LEU A 431 -35.94 13.42 32.12
C LEU A 431 -35.42 14.82 32.48
N ALA A 432 -35.00 15.61 31.48
CA ALA A 432 -34.56 16.99 31.67
C ALA A 432 -35.64 17.87 32.32
N LYS A 433 -36.90 17.70 31.90
CA LYS A 433 -38.06 18.37 32.52
C LYS A 433 -38.34 17.83 33.92
N LYS A 434 -38.30 16.50 34.09
CA LYS A 434 -38.53 15.84 35.38
C LYS A 434 -37.55 16.30 36.46
N TRP A 435 -36.29 16.52 36.08
CA TRP A 435 -35.21 16.87 37.01
C TRP A 435 -34.86 18.37 37.02
N ASN A 436 -35.68 19.21 36.40
CA ASN A 436 -35.46 20.65 36.27
C ASN A 436 -34.02 21.02 35.88
N MET A 437 -33.57 20.49 34.73
CA MET A 437 -32.20 20.65 34.24
C MET A 437 -32.01 22.01 33.55
N GLU A 438 -31.11 22.85 34.10
CA GLU A 438 -30.89 24.22 33.63
C GLU A 438 -29.51 24.45 32.99
N PHE A 439 -28.53 23.59 33.23
CA PHE A 439 -27.19 23.64 32.64
C PHE A 439 -26.62 22.22 32.46
N TYR A 440 -25.54 22.07 31.69
CA TYR A 440 -24.91 20.80 31.32
C TYR A 440 -23.37 20.95 31.27
N PRO A 441 -22.58 19.87 31.51
CA PRO A 441 -23.02 18.53 31.88
C PRO A 441 -23.57 18.44 33.31
N VAL A 442 -24.38 17.42 33.58
CA VAL A 442 -24.80 17.04 34.94
C VAL A 442 -24.62 15.54 35.10
N CYS A 443 -24.04 15.10 36.22
CA CYS A 443 -24.02 13.69 36.60
C CYS A 443 -24.90 13.47 37.83
N LEU A 444 -25.81 12.49 37.75
CA LEU A 444 -26.66 12.09 38.87
C LEU A 444 -26.22 10.75 39.41
N LEU A 445 -26.13 10.65 40.74
CA LEU A 445 -25.94 9.39 41.45
C LEU A 445 -27.30 9.03 42.05
N VAL A 446 -27.86 7.92 41.58
CA VAL A 446 -29.26 7.56 41.82
C VAL A 446 -29.32 6.20 42.49
N ASN A 447 -30.19 6.08 43.49
CA ASN A 447 -30.51 4.81 44.12
C ASN A 447 -31.33 3.92 43.17
N PRO A 448 -31.31 2.59 43.34
CA PRO A 448 -32.15 1.68 42.55
C PRO A 448 -33.66 1.94 42.62
N ASP A 449 -34.13 2.62 43.66
CA ASP A 449 -35.54 3.04 43.80
C ASP A 449 -35.88 4.33 43.03
N GLY A 450 -34.90 4.95 42.37
CA GLY A 450 -35.05 6.18 41.60
C GLY A 450 -34.78 7.46 42.38
N GLY A 451 -34.45 7.39 43.68
CA GLY A 451 -34.05 8.55 44.47
C GLY A 451 -32.70 9.11 44.03
N ILE A 452 -32.64 10.40 43.67
CA ILE A 452 -31.36 11.08 43.39
C ILE A 452 -30.65 11.32 44.72
N ARG A 453 -29.49 10.70 44.90
CA ARG A 453 -28.66 10.85 46.10
C ARG A 453 -27.71 12.03 45.98
N HIS A 454 -27.14 12.22 44.79
CA HIS A 454 -26.15 13.26 44.57
C HIS A 454 -26.23 13.83 43.16
N ARG A 455 -25.81 15.08 43.02
CA ARG A 455 -25.80 15.82 41.75
C ARG A 455 -24.48 16.57 41.61
N ILE A 456 -23.76 16.26 40.54
CA ILE A 456 -22.51 16.93 40.17
C ILE A 456 -22.79 17.82 38.96
N GLU A 457 -22.54 19.11 39.12
CA GLU A 457 -22.99 20.16 38.22
C GLU A 457 -21.81 20.79 37.47
N GLY A 458 -21.83 20.72 36.15
CA GLY A 458 -20.81 21.31 35.28
C GLY A 458 -19.54 20.48 35.14
N LEU A 459 -18.56 21.06 34.43
CA LEU A 459 -17.21 20.50 34.31
C LEU A 459 -16.42 20.87 35.57
N VAL A 460 -15.92 19.87 36.29
CA VAL A 460 -15.23 20.04 37.57
C VAL A 460 -13.81 19.48 37.50
N ASP A 461 -13.00 19.65 38.55
CA ASP A 461 -11.70 18.99 38.63
C ASP A 461 -11.87 17.45 38.73
N PRO A 462 -11.02 16.63 38.08
CA PRO A 462 -11.14 15.17 38.13
C PRO A 462 -11.02 14.56 39.54
N GLU A 463 -10.16 15.10 40.41
CA GLU A 463 -10.02 14.59 41.79
C GLU A 463 -11.30 14.88 42.57
N PHE A 464 -11.82 16.11 42.44
CA PHE A 464 -13.11 16.48 43.02
C PHE A 464 -14.25 15.61 42.49
N PHE A 465 -14.30 15.35 41.17
CA PHE A 465 -15.31 14.47 40.58
C PHE A 465 -15.28 13.07 41.23
N LEU A 466 -14.09 12.48 41.36
CA LEU A 466 -13.92 11.16 41.97
C LEU A 466 -14.37 11.15 43.44
N GLU A 467 -14.07 12.20 44.20
CA GLU A 467 -14.55 12.35 45.58
C GLU A 467 -16.07 12.38 45.64
N GLN A 468 -16.72 13.18 44.78
CA GLN A 468 -18.17 13.28 44.73
C GLN A 468 -18.85 11.95 44.32
N VAL A 469 -18.24 11.21 43.38
CA VAL A 469 -18.68 9.86 43.03
C VAL A 469 -18.60 8.94 44.24
N LYS A 470 -17.48 8.93 44.97
CA LYS A 470 -17.32 8.10 46.18
C LYS A 470 -18.28 8.51 47.30
N GLU A 471 -18.51 9.80 47.49
CA GLU A 471 -19.46 10.30 48.50
C GLU A 471 -20.88 9.80 48.23
N GLY A 472 -21.27 9.70 46.96
CA GLY A 472 -22.56 9.13 46.57
C GLY A 472 -22.77 7.67 46.98
N LEU A 473 -21.72 6.91 47.29
CA LEU A 473 -21.84 5.53 47.77
C LEU A 473 -22.15 5.45 49.27
N ASN A 474 -21.88 6.51 50.04
CA ASN A 474 -22.01 6.49 51.49
C ASN A 474 -23.46 6.73 51.95
N ASP A 475 -23.90 5.96 52.95
CA ASP A 475 -25.19 6.18 53.61
C ASP A 475 -25.13 7.42 54.50
N LYS A 476 -25.85 8.48 54.11
CA LYS A 476 -26.25 9.57 55.00
C LYS A 476 -27.76 9.66 55.06
#